data_AF-A0A913ZLW1-F1
#
_entry.id   AF-A0A913ZLW1-F1
#
_cell.length_a   1.000
_cell.length_b   1.000
_cell.length_c   1.000
_cell.angle_alpha   90.00
_cell.angle_beta   90.00
_cell.angle_gamma   90.00
#
_symmetry.space_group_name_H-M   'P 1'
#
loop_
_entity.id
_entity.type
_entity.pdbx_description
1 polymer ?
#
loop_
_entity_poly.entity_id
_entity_poly.type
_entity_poly.pdbx_seq_one_letter_code
_entity_poly.pdbx_strand_id
1 'polypeptide(L)'
;MAQFINISLKLRLFFLFYQFTGDRTVARWMQPPHKSYRSSTRYKGFIEARVPAKENSIQKDNPNSHFYSARVRYALELASKFHESSLVYSVDNKNKILLGDQVAAVDRHLKIHRFFPSGDCPNLPDHDFPTPGYFIVPCGYLQMLPPALPSTLTKDDLGRDQYEYNIIITRVKTTRWYCKVTVLISSYMRIVHFLLIIFKGTSPVITTKYSSSALNPVERLWAPCTRALTSTSIPAALPGELPPKRQSLSQDERERKDAEVFNNAMERVKHYWKGLHYAGHPVTTITTPSGTQDAPFNDFDRVHTAVSSSATRLREDRAVNDEYKFVMRHMDRRIGMVIFAKCADPGCQHCSSNPPVAGDMLQCVRDFPTPVPSLDHPGHFFTFIEALRRGRDPPCEHMPLFQQKSLGRCKETGCKYVFTRKKDIDDHRRKLHR
;
A
#
# COMPACT_ATOMS: atom_id res chain seq x y z
N MET A 1 0.81 38.17 38.98
CA MET A 1 -0.61 38.46 38.71
C MET A 1 -0.68 39.34 37.48
N ALA A 2 -1.36 38.89 36.42
CA ALA A 2 -2.00 39.65 35.32
C ALA A 2 -1.17 40.73 34.56
N GLN A 3 -1.29 40.97 33.26
CA GLN A 3 -1.87 40.29 32.10
C GLN A 3 -1.38 41.08 30.87
N PHE A 4 -1.27 40.37 29.74
CA PHE A 4 -1.04 40.89 28.38
C PHE A 4 -2.06 41.95 27.94
N ILE A 5 -1.67 42.89 27.07
CA ILE A 5 -2.30 43.05 25.74
C ILE A 5 -1.23 43.30 24.67
N ASN A 6 -1.23 42.40 23.69
CA ASN A 6 -0.45 42.37 22.46
C ASN A 6 -1.42 42.74 21.32
N ILE A 7 -1.12 43.78 20.55
CA ILE A 7 -1.89 44.15 19.35
C ILE A 7 -1.10 43.65 18.14
N SER A 8 -1.53 42.52 17.58
CA SER A 8 -1.13 42.07 16.25
C SER A 8 -2.39 41.89 15.40
N LEU A 9 -2.45 42.64 14.31
CA LEU A 9 -3.59 42.74 13.39
C LEU A 9 -4.00 41.36 12.85
N LYS A 10 -5.24 40.96 13.14
CA LYS A 10 -5.95 39.90 12.44
C LYS A 10 -6.60 40.47 11.18
N LEU A 11 -6.06 40.16 10.00
CA LEU A 11 -6.82 40.23 8.76
C LEU A 11 -7.78 39.02 8.73
N ARG A 12 -9.07 39.25 9.03
CA ARG A 12 -10.16 38.31 8.77
C ARG A 12 -10.67 38.56 7.35
N LEU A 13 -10.41 37.64 6.42
CA LEU A 13 -11.20 37.55 5.19
C LEU A 13 -12.54 36.86 5.53
N PHE A 14 -13.64 37.61 5.45
CA PHE A 14 -15.00 37.06 5.46
C PHE A 14 -15.38 36.66 4.02
N PHE A 15 -15.69 35.39 3.79
CA PHE A 15 -16.41 34.96 2.59
C PHE A 15 -17.91 34.91 2.92
N LEU A 16 -18.65 35.89 2.41
CA LEU A 16 -20.11 35.82 2.29
C LEU A 16 -20.42 35.10 0.98
N PHE A 17 -20.93 33.87 1.06
CA PHE A 17 -21.47 33.17 -0.10
C PHE A 17 -22.80 33.82 -0.49
N TYR A 18 -22.78 34.67 -1.52
CA TYR A 18 -24.01 34.97 -2.27
C TYR A 18 -24.28 33.80 -3.21
N GLN A 19 -25.41 33.14 -2.97
CA GLN A 19 -25.85 31.93 -3.63
C GLN A 19 -26.48 32.26 -4.99
N PHE A 20 -25.68 32.83 -5.89
CA PHE A 20 -25.99 32.89 -7.32
C PHE A 20 -24.64 32.96 -8.00
N THR A 21 -24.34 31.99 -8.87
CA THR A 21 -23.55 32.22 -10.09
C THR A 21 -23.29 30.91 -10.82
N GLY A 22 -23.69 30.87 -12.10
CA GLY A 22 -23.21 29.87 -13.04
C GLY A 22 -21.70 29.99 -13.27
N ASP A 23 -21.13 28.95 -13.87
CA ASP A 23 -19.70 28.69 -14.08
C ASP A 23 -18.87 29.85 -14.69
N ARG A 24 -19.52 30.88 -15.24
CA ARG A 24 -18.88 32.05 -15.85
C ARG A 24 -18.19 33.01 -14.87
N THR A 25 -18.35 32.83 -13.56
CA THR A 25 -18.00 33.88 -12.58
C THR A 25 -16.65 33.69 -11.90
N VAL A 26 -16.18 32.45 -11.77
CA VAL A 26 -14.85 32.14 -11.20
C VAL A 26 -13.72 32.71 -12.08
N ALA A 27 -13.90 32.73 -13.40
CA ALA A 27 -12.92 33.29 -14.34
C ALA A 27 -12.69 34.79 -14.13
N ARG A 28 -13.71 35.55 -13.72
CA ARG A 28 -13.59 37.00 -13.46
C ARG A 28 -12.91 37.32 -12.14
N TRP A 29 -12.93 36.41 -11.16
CA TRP A 29 -12.24 36.63 -9.87
C TRP A 29 -10.72 36.64 -10.00
N MET A 30 -10.19 35.97 -11.03
CA MET A 30 -8.76 35.89 -11.35
C MET A 30 -8.31 36.97 -12.35
N GLN A 31 -9.23 37.76 -12.91
CA GLN A 31 -8.87 38.88 -13.79
C GLN A 31 -8.65 40.14 -12.96
N PRO A 32 -7.60 40.92 -13.23
CA PRO A 32 -7.48 42.23 -12.61
C PRO A 32 -8.70 43.08 -13.00
N PRO A 33 -9.26 43.87 -12.07
CA PRO A 33 -10.27 44.85 -12.41
C PRO A 33 -9.71 45.79 -13.47
N HIS A 34 -10.61 46.34 -14.30
CA HIS A 34 -10.25 47.24 -15.40
C HIS A 34 -9.15 48.23 -14.98
N LYS A 35 -8.14 48.46 -15.84
CA LYS A 35 -6.95 49.27 -15.50
C LYS A 35 -7.29 50.67 -14.95
N SER A 36 -8.46 51.19 -15.28
CA SER A 36 -8.97 52.47 -14.78
C SER A 36 -9.37 52.47 -13.29
N TYR A 37 -9.58 51.32 -12.66
CA TYR A 37 -9.93 51.23 -11.25
C TYR A 37 -8.70 51.21 -10.36
N ARG A 38 -8.73 51.97 -9.25
CA ARG A 38 -7.67 51.97 -8.23
C ARG A 38 -7.40 50.59 -7.63
N SER A 39 -8.37 49.67 -7.66
CA SER A 39 -8.18 48.29 -7.19
C SER A 39 -7.18 47.50 -8.06
N SER A 40 -6.96 47.89 -9.31
CA SER A 40 -6.03 47.21 -10.23
C SER A 40 -4.56 47.32 -9.79
N THR A 41 -4.18 48.40 -9.08
CA THR A 41 -2.81 48.59 -8.55
C THR A 41 -2.45 47.59 -7.46
N ARG A 42 -3.45 46.92 -6.86
CA ARG A 42 -3.24 45.85 -5.88
C ARG A 42 -2.91 44.51 -6.53
N TYR A 43 -3.12 44.35 -7.84
CA TYR A 43 -2.81 43.14 -8.58
C TYR A 43 -1.36 43.23 -9.11
N LYS A 44 -0.51 42.28 -8.70
CA LYS A 44 0.93 42.28 -9.05
C LYS A 44 1.28 41.59 -10.36
N GLY A 45 0.31 40.91 -10.99
CA GLY A 45 0.52 40.18 -12.23
C GLY A 45 -0.61 39.20 -12.52
N PHE A 46 -0.55 38.57 -13.69
CA PHE A 46 -1.43 37.47 -14.05
C PHE A 46 -0.85 36.16 -13.52
N ILE A 47 -1.67 35.37 -12.85
CA ILE A 47 -1.37 33.97 -12.61
C ILE A 47 -2.09 33.20 -13.72
N GLU A 48 -1.33 32.63 -14.65
CA GLU A 48 -1.88 31.70 -15.64
C GLU A 48 -2.21 30.38 -14.93
N ALA A 49 -3.37 30.37 -14.27
CA ALA A 49 -3.91 29.26 -13.52
C ALA A 49 -4.98 28.57 -14.37
N ARG A 50 -4.75 27.29 -14.70
CA ARG A 50 -5.76 26.46 -15.38
C ARG A 50 -6.32 25.46 -14.38
N VAL A 51 -7.64 25.24 -14.42
CA VAL A 51 -8.23 24.03 -13.83
C VAL A 51 -7.94 22.92 -14.85
N PRO A 52 -7.05 21.98 -14.54
CA PRO A 52 -6.74 20.92 -15.47
C PRO A 52 -7.98 20.05 -15.69
N ALA A 53 -8.24 19.64 -16.93
CA ALA A 53 -9.40 18.80 -17.29
C ALA A 53 -9.33 17.35 -16.75
N LYS A 54 -8.51 17.07 -15.74
CA LYS A 54 -8.14 15.70 -15.36
C LYS A 54 -9.25 14.97 -14.60
N GLU A 55 -9.62 13.82 -15.14
CA GLU A 55 -10.09 12.66 -14.36
C GLU A 55 -8.93 11.66 -14.20
N ASN A 56 -8.69 11.17 -12.99
CA ASN A 56 -7.77 10.04 -12.73
C ASN A 56 -8.41 8.72 -13.20
N SER A 57 -8.89 8.65 -14.44
CA SER A 57 -9.60 7.50 -15.01
C SER A 57 -8.71 6.59 -15.85
N ILE A 58 -7.46 7.00 -16.15
CA ILE A 58 -6.49 6.15 -16.89
C ILE A 58 -5.96 5.08 -15.93
N GLN A 59 -6.74 4.04 -15.72
CA GLN A 59 -6.27 2.79 -15.14
C GLN A 59 -5.70 1.94 -16.27
N LYS A 60 -4.51 1.36 -16.06
CA LYS A 60 -4.10 0.23 -16.90
C LYS A 60 -5.12 -0.87 -16.66
N ASP A 61 -5.88 -1.20 -17.70
CA ASP A 61 -6.83 -2.29 -17.60
C ASP A 61 -6.10 -3.55 -17.11
N ASN A 62 -6.64 -4.14 -16.06
CA ASN A 62 -6.11 -5.33 -15.44
C ASN A 62 -7.22 -6.37 -15.46
N PRO A 63 -7.20 -7.30 -16.43
CA PRO A 63 -8.27 -8.26 -16.60
C PRO A 63 -8.43 -9.21 -15.39
N ASN A 64 -7.51 -9.17 -14.42
CA ASN A 64 -7.54 -9.97 -13.20
C ASN A 64 -7.99 -9.16 -11.97
N SER A 65 -8.36 -7.88 -12.12
CA SER A 65 -8.77 -6.99 -11.03
C SER A 65 -9.89 -7.60 -10.18
N HIS A 66 -10.90 -8.17 -10.83
CA HIS A 66 -12.03 -8.83 -10.19
C HIS A 66 -11.62 -10.10 -9.42
N PHE A 67 -10.67 -10.89 -9.94
CA PHE A 67 -10.14 -12.06 -9.24
C PHE A 67 -9.40 -11.67 -7.96
N TYR A 68 -8.60 -10.59 -7.99
CA TYR A 68 -7.93 -10.10 -6.78
C TYR A 68 -8.94 -9.63 -5.74
N SER A 69 -9.99 -8.92 -6.16
CA SER A 69 -11.07 -8.50 -5.26
C SER A 69 -11.79 -9.70 -4.63
N ALA A 70 -12.11 -10.73 -5.42
CA ALA A 70 -12.74 -11.95 -4.92
C ALA A 70 -11.83 -12.70 -3.93
N ARG A 71 -10.50 -12.74 -4.16
CA ARG A 71 -9.54 -13.34 -3.20
C ARG A 71 -9.46 -12.57 -1.89
N VAL A 72 -9.45 -11.25 -1.96
CA VAL A 72 -9.50 -10.40 -0.77
C VAL A 72 -10.76 -10.73 0.01
N ARG A 73 -11.93 -10.78 -0.65
CA ARG A 73 -13.19 -11.18 -0.03
C ARG A 73 -13.11 -12.55 0.64
N TYR A 74 -12.61 -13.58 -0.04
CA TYR A 74 -12.44 -14.91 0.54
C TYR A 74 -11.53 -14.91 1.77
N ALA A 75 -10.45 -14.12 1.77
CA ALA A 75 -9.54 -14.03 2.91
C ALA A 75 -10.21 -13.32 4.10
N LEU A 76 -11.05 -12.32 3.85
CA LEU A 76 -11.83 -11.64 4.89
C LEU A 76 -12.94 -12.54 5.44
N GLU A 77 -13.63 -13.30 4.58
CA GLU A 77 -14.63 -14.29 5.00
C GLU A 77 -14.00 -15.43 5.82
N LEU A 78 -12.83 -15.93 5.43
CA LEU A 78 -12.05 -16.89 6.23
C LEU A 78 -11.73 -16.31 7.62
N ALA A 79 -11.22 -15.07 7.65
CA ALA A 79 -10.86 -14.43 8.90
C ALA A 79 -12.08 -14.17 9.80
N SER A 80 -13.24 -13.87 9.23
CA SER A 80 -14.50 -13.77 9.97
C SER A 80 -14.91 -15.13 10.55
N LYS A 81 -14.90 -16.19 9.74
CA LYS A 81 -15.18 -17.56 10.18
C LYS A 81 -14.30 -17.99 11.35
N PHE A 82 -13.01 -17.64 11.32
CA PHE A 82 -12.02 -18.02 12.33
C PHE A 82 -11.52 -16.82 13.14
N HIS A 83 -12.42 -15.89 13.49
CA HIS A 83 -12.06 -14.60 14.11
C HIS A 83 -11.20 -14.72 15.38
N GLU A 84 -11.43 -15.73 16.22
CA GLU A 84 -10.65 -15.98 17.44
C GLU A 84 -9.19 -16.38 17.17
N SER A 85 -8.94 -16.98 16.01
CA SER A 85 -7.61 -17.49 15.61
C SER A 85 -6.98 -16.68 14.48
N SER A 86 -7.63 -15.58 14.06
CA SER A 86 -7.24 -14.80 12.89
C SER A 86 -6.87 -13.37 13.26
N LEU A 87 -5.72 -12.92 12.79
CA LEU A 87 -5.36 -11.51 12.76
C LEU A 87 -5.33 -11.05 11.31
N VAL A 88 -6.05 -9.97 11.01
CA VAL A 88 -6.09 -9.43 9.65
C VAL A 88 -5.36 -8.11 9.62
N TYR A 89 -4.42 -7.98 8.70
CA TYR A 89 -3.70 -6.74 8.47
C TYR A 89 -3.87 -6.31 7.02
N SER A 90 -4.29 -5.06 6.81
CA SER A 90 -4.05 -4.39 5.54
C SER A 90 -2.64 -3.81 5.57
N VAL A 91 -1.85 -4.14 4.56
CA VAL A 91 -0.48 -3.65 4.43
C VAL A 91 -0.32 -3.05 3.05
N ASP A 92 0.17 -1.82 3.01
CA ASP A 92 0.41 -1.15 1.75
C ASP A 92 1.63 -0.23 1.78
N ASN A 93 2.23 -0.06 0.60
CA ASN A 93 3.36 0.81 0.32
C ASN A 93 3.17 1.58 -1.01
N LYS A 94 1.95 1.60 -1.55
CA LYS A 94 1.70 2.07 -2.93
C LYS A 94 1.40 3.54 -3.00
N ASN A 95 0.97 4.14 -1.91
CA ASN A 95 0.89 5.59 -1.84
C ASN A 95 2.32 6.19 -1.82
N LYS A 96 2.57 7.16 -2.68
CA LYS A 96 3.87 7.82 -2.85
C LYS A 96 3.65 9.31 -2.98
N ILE A 97 4.36 10.09 -2.19
CA ILE A 97 4.37 11.55 -2.25
C ILE A 97 5.72 11.95 -2.83
N LEU A 98 5.71 12.55 -4.01
CA LEU A 98 6.93 13.05 -4.64
C LEU A 98 7.39 14.35 -3.94
N LEU A 99 8.70 14.46 -3.73
CA LEU A 99 9.35 15.69 -3.31
C LEU A 99 10.01 16.35 -4.53
N GLY A 100 9.84 17.66 -4.65
CA GLY A 100 10.40 18.49 -5.70
C GLY A 100 9.73 19.87 -5.73
N ASP A 101 10.52 20.90 -6.01
CA ASP A 101 10.01 22.28 -6.08
C ASP A 101 9.13 22.54 -7.31
N GLN A 102 9.28 21.71 -8.34
CA GLN A 102 8.60 21.82 -9.63
C GLN A 102 7.42 20.85 -9.78
N VAL A 103 7.11 20.05 -8.76
CA VAL A 103 6.03 19.06 -8.86
C VAL A 103 5.10 19.20 -7.67
N ALA A 104 3.85 19.51 -7.94
CA ALA A 104 2.79 19.42 -6.95
C ALA A 104 2.60 17.95 -6.52
N ALA A 105 2.47 17.73 -5.22
CA ALA A 105 1.91 16.47 -4.74
C ALA A 105 0.48 16.31 -5.31
N VAL A 106 0.19 15.12 -5.82
CA VAL A 106 -1.10 14.76 -6.41
C VAL A 106 -1.74 13.63 -5.62
N ASP A 107 -3.03 13.75 -5.32
CA ASP A 107 -3.84 12.65 -4.82
C ASP A 107 -4.60 12.01 -6.00
N ARG A 108 -4.43 10.70 -6.20
CA ARG A 108 -5.13 9.96 -7.26
C ARG A 108 -6.65 9.85 -7.05
N HIS A 109 -7.14 10.03 -5.82
CA HIS A 109 -8.55 9.87 -5.47
C HIS A 109 -9.37 11.16 -5.64
N LEU A 110 -8.71 12.29 -5.90
CA LEU A 110 -9.41 13.56 -6.07
C LEU A 110 -9.67 13.85 -7.55
N LYS A 111 -10.92 14.23 -7.86
CA LYS A 111 -11.21 15.07 -9.02
C LYS A 111 -10.52 16.41 -8.78
N ILE A 112 -9.66 16.81 -9.71
CA ILE A 112 -8.77 17.93 -9.51
C ILE A 112 -9.54 19.22 -9.81
N HIS A 113 -10.09 19.82 -8.75
CA HIS A 113 -10.73 21.15 -8.83
C HIS A 113 -9.76 22.29 -8.42
N ARG A 114 -8.46 21.99 -8.28
CA ARG A 114 -7.43 22.96 -7.87
C ARG A 114 -6.64 23.48 -9.06
N PHE A 115 -6.11 24.69 -8.93
CA PHE A 115 -5.26 25.34 -9.91
C PHE A 115 -3.82 24.80 -9.83
N PHE A 116 -3.15 24.66 -10.98
CA PHE A 116 -1.75 24.22 -11.09
C PHE A 116 -0.91 25.30 -11.76
N PRO A 117 0.39 25.40 -11.42
CA PRO A 117 1.32 26.25 -12.16
C PRO A 117 1.38 25.88 -13.65
N SER A 118 1.59 26.86 -14.52
CA SER A 118 1.79 26.61 -15.96
C SER A 118 3.05 25.76 -16.18
N GLY A 119 2.90 24.64 -16.88
CA GLY A 119 3.96 23.65 -17.12
C GLY A 119 3.96 22.46 -16.16
N ASP A 120 3.24 22.54 -15.04
CA ASP A 120 2.95 21.37 -14.20
C ASP A 120 1.75 20.62 -14.77
N CYS A 121 1.89 19.30 -14.89
CA CYS A 121 0.85 18.43 -15.40
C CYS A 121 0.42 17.52 -14.25
N PRO A 122 -0.84 17.57 -13.78
CA PRO A 122 -1.32 16.58 -12.81
C PRO A 122 -1.35 15.17 -13.39
N ASN A 123 -1.11 15.01 -14.69
CA ASN A 123 -1.20 13.76 -15.44
C ASN A 123 0.10 12.93 -15.36
N LEU A 124 0.51 12.60 -14.13
CA LEU A 124 1.60 11.66 -13.90
C LEU A 124 1.06 10.23 -13.99
N PRO A 125 1.69 9.31 -14.73
CA PRO A 125 1.34 7.89 -14.73
C PRO A 125 1.39 7.31 -13.30
N ASP A 126 0.38 6.52 -12.94
CA ASP A 126 0.03 6.02 -11.59
C ASP A 126 1.13 5.26 -10.81
N HIS A 127 2.30 5.04 -11.43
CA HIS A 127 3.41 4.25 -10.88
C HIS A 127 4.79 4.75 -11.29
N ASP A 128 4.86 5.58 -12.32
CA ASP A 128 6.08 6.07 -12.95
C ASP A 128 6.03 7.59 -12.89
N PHE A 129 6.44 8.14 -11.75
CA PHE A 129 6.84 9.54 -11.74
C PHE A 129 7.94 9.66 -12.81
N PRO A 130 7.78 10.54 -13.82
CA PRO A 130 8.68 10.60 -14.97
C PRO A 130 10.12 10.94 -14.57
N THR A 131 10.31 11.47 -13.37
CA THR A 131 11.61 11.86 -12.82
C THR A 131 12.03 10.91 -11.69
N PRO A 132 13.22 10.29 -11.75
CA PRO A 132 13.85 9.65 -10.59
C PRO A 132 13.97 10.67 -9.46
N GLY A 133 13.08 10.58 -8.48
CA GLY A 133 12.89 11.60 -7.45
C GLY A 133 13.19 11.15 -6.03
N TYR A 134 12.95 12.07 -5.11
CA TYR A 134 12.81 11.80 -3.69
C TYR A 134 11.33 11.50 -3.43
N PHE A 135 11.01 10.38 -2.81
CA PHE A 135 9.64 10.01 -2.49
C PHE A 135 9.51 9.80 -0.99
N ILE A 136 8.49 10.40 -0.38
CA ILE A 136 7.95 9.88 0.85
C ILE A 136 7.04 8.72 0.44
N VAL A 137 7.40 7.50 0.82
CA VAL A 137 6.60 6.29 0.54
C VAL A 137 5.89 5.89 1.82
N PRO A 138 4.67 6.38 2.08
CA PRO A 138 3.88 5.91 3.20
C PRO A 138 3.74 4.39 3.15
N CYS A 139 4.31 3.74 4.17
CA CYS A 139 4.18 2.31 4.43
C CYS A 139 3.38 2.15 5.71
N GLY A 140 2.30 1.38 5.66
CA GLY A 140 1.42 1.22 6.81
C GLY A 140 0.97 -0.21 7.00
N TYR A 141 0.83 -0.59 8.28
CA TYR A 141 0.09 -1.77 8.69
C TYR A 141 -1.15 -1.30 9.42
N LEU A 142 -2.31 -1.78 8.97
CA LEU A 142 -3.58 -1.53 9.60
C LEU A 142 -4.16 -2.85 10.07
N GLN A 143 -4.25 -3.02 11.39
CA GLN A 143 -4.98 -4.16 11.92
C GLN A 143 -6.48 -3.94 11.71
N MET A 144 -7.11 -4.90 11.05
CA MET A 144 -8.55 -4.95 10.85
C MET A 144 -9.09 -5.97 11.85
N LEU A 145 -10.00 -5.54 12.70
CA LEU A 145 -10.70 -6.46 13.58
C LEU A 145 -11.92 -7.01 12.86
N PRO A 146 -12.13 -8.34 12.90
CA PRO A 146 -13.41 -8.92 12.53
C PRO A 146 -14.52 -8.41 13.47
N PRO A 147 -15.80 -8.54 13.10
CA PRO A 147 -16.93 -8.25 13.99
C PRO A 147 -16.76 -8.93 15.35
N ALA A 148 -17.17 -8.26 16.44
CA ALA A 148 -17.04 -8.78 17.80
C ALA A 148 -18.00 -9.94 18.14
N LEU A 149 -18.93 -10.25 17.23
CA LEU A 149 -19.91 -11.34 17.38
C LEU A 149 -19.42 -12.58 16.62
N PRO A 150 -19.80 -13.80 17.07
CA PRO A 150 -19.48 -15.03 16.35
C PRO A 150 -19.91 -14.90 14.89
N SER A 151 -19.10 -15.45 13.98
CA SER A 151 -19.22 -15.28 12.54
C SER A 151 -20.68 -15.38 12.06
N THR A 152 -21.33 -14.22 11.89
CA THR A 152 -22.72 -14.15 11.47
C THR A 152 -22.76 -14.45 9.98
N LEU A 153 -23.49 -15.50 9.62
CA LEU A 153 -23.88 -15.71 8.24
C LEU A 153 -24.83 -14.59 7.85
N THR A 154 -24.49 -13.88 6.80
CA THR A 154 -25.32 -12.84 6.19
C THR A 154 -25.62 -13.22 4.76
N LYS A 155 -26.54 -12.46 4.15
CA LYS A 155 -26.82 -12.56 2.72
C LYS A 155 -26.08 -11.45 1.97
N ASP A 156 -25.51 -11.77 0.81
CA ASP A 156 -25.07 -10.74 -0.11
C ASP A 156 -26.25 -10.15 -0.89
N ASP A 157 -25.97 -9.18 -1.78
CA ASP A 157 -27.00 -8.50 -2.59
C ASP A 157 -27.81 -9.45 -3.49
N LEU A 158 -27.38 -10.71 -3.64
CA LEU A 158 -28.05 -11.76 -4.41
C LEU A 158 -28.72 -12.82 -3.52
N GLY A 159 -28.77 -12.61 -2.19
CA GLY A 159 -29.39 -13.56 -1.26
C GLY A 159 -28.52 -14.77 -0.91
N ARG A 160 -27.23 -14.76 -1.26
CA ARG A 160 -26.31 -15.90 -1.05
C ARG A 160 -25.62 -15.81 0.30
N ASP A 161 -25.36 -16.96 0.92
CA ASP A 161 -24.67 -17.00 2.21
C ASP A 161 -23.22 -16.52 2.07
N GLN A 162 -22.82 -15.63 2.98
CA GLN A 162 -21.46 -15.18 3.16
C GLN A 162 -21.16 -14.93 4.64
N TYR A 163 -19.88 -14.97 5.02
CA TYR A 163 -19.48 -14.52 6.35
C TYR A 163 -19.41 -13.00 6.37
N GLU A 164 -20.09 -12.38 7.34
CA GLU A 164 -20.01 -10.93 7.53
C GLU A 164 -18.58 -10.52 7.90
N TYR A 165 -18.04 -9.53 7.21
CA TYR A 165 -16.81 -8.89 7.62
C TYR A 165 -17.05 -7.37 7.71
N ASN A 166 -17.06 -6.86 8.94
CA ASN A 166 -17.01 -5.43 9.19
C ASN A 166 -15.58 -5.05 9.49
N ILE A 167 -15.03 -4.11 8.71
CA ILE A 167 -13.69 -3.61 8.95
C ILE A 167 -13.78 -2.62 10.11
N ILE A 168 -13.59 -3.08 11.34
CA ILE A 168 -13.38 -2.20 12.50
C ILE A 168 -11.88 -1.94 12.62
N ILE A 169 -11.49 -0.68 12.48
CA ILE A 169 -10.09 -0.27 12.38
C ILE A 169 -9.63 0.21 13.74
N THR A 170 -8.95 -0.62 14.52
CA THR A 170 -8.63 -0.27 15.92
C THR A 170 -7.20 0.19 16.15
N ARG A 171 -6.25 -0.14 15.27
CA ARG A 171 -4.85 0.28 15.48
C ARG A 171 -4.09 0.50 14.17
N VAL A 172 -3.72 1.75 13.96
CA VAL A 172 -2.73 2.16 12.98
C VAL A 172 -1.35 2.08 13.65
N LYS A 173 -0.45 1.26 13.14
CA LYS A 173 0.98 1.46 13.36
C LYS A 173 1.59 1.90 12.04
N THR A 174 1.85 3.20 11.91
CA THR A 174 2.72 3.72 10.85
C THR A 174 4.15 3.33 11.22
N THR A 175 4.63 2.22 10.70
CA THR A 175 6.03 1.85 10.82
C THR A 175 6.84 2.71 9.86
N ARG A 176 7.30 3.86 10.38
CA ARG A 176 8.50 4.62 10.02
C ARG A 176 8.84 4.90 8.55
N TRP A 177 9.46 6.05 8.36
CA TRP A 177 9.78 6.64 7.07
C TRP A 177 11.15 6.16 6.61
N TYR A 178 11.18 5.41 5.51
CA TYR A 178 12.44 4.99 4.90
C TYR A 178 12.86 5.98 3.83
N CYS A 179 14.15 6.26 3.76
CA CYS A 179 14.80 6.33 2.47
C CYS A 179 16.18 5.67 2.50
N LYS A 180 16.29 4.60 1.70
CA LYS A 180 17.39 4.42 0.76
C LYS A 180 16.84 3.70 -0.46
N VAL A 181 17.00 4.36 -1.62
CA VAL A 181 17.08 3.83 -2.98
C VAL A 181 15.88 3.03 -3.51
N THR A 182 15.50 3.30 -4.77
CA THR A 182 14.61 2.45 -5.54
C THR A 182 15.07 0.99 -5.49
N VAL A 183 14.46 0.18 -4.63
CA VAL A 183 14.13 -1.21 -4.96
C VAL A 183 12.71 -1.49 -4.49
N LEU A 184 11.83 -1.58 -5.48
CA LEU A 184 10.39 -1.83 -5.43
C LEU A 184 9.97 -3.19 -4.82
N ILE A 185 10.86 -3.84 -4.05
CA ILE A 185 10.69 -5.16 -3.41
C ILE A 185 10.79 -5.01 -1.86
N SER A 186 11.16 -3.82 -1.36
CA SER A 186 11.50 -3.52 0.04
C SER A 186 10.43 -3.85 1.09
N SER A 187 9.14 -3.66 0.79
CA SER A 187 8.09 -3.99 1.76
C SER A 187 7.88 -5.49 1.88
N TYR A 188 8.13 -6.28 0.82
CA TYR A 188 7.86 -7.71 0.83
C TYR A 188 8.75 -8.47 1.81
N MET A 189 10.03 -8.08 1.98
CA MET A 189 10.95 -8.81 2.88
C MET A 189 10.82 -8.41 4.34
N ARG A 190 10.49 -7.15 4.66
CA ARG A 190 10.13 -6.77 6.03
C ARG A 190 8.77 -7.33 6.45
N ILE A 191 7.83 -7.37 5.51
CA ILE A 191 6.57 -8.11 5.67
C ILE A 191 6.91 -9.59 5.87
N VAL A 192 7.73 -10.23 5.03
CA VAL A 192 8.10 -11.64 5.22
C VAL A 192 8.80 -11.88 6.56
N HIS A 193 9.70 -11.02 7.04
CA HIS A 193 10.34 -11.22 8.35
C HIS A 193 9.37 -10.98 9.52
N PHE A 194 8.53 -9.94 9.46
CA PHE A 194 7.44 -9.71 10.42
C PHE A 194 6.41 -10.86 10.41
N LEU A 195 6.06 -11.33 9.22
CA LEU A 195 5.18 -12.48 9.01
C LEU A 195 5.85 -13.78 9.42
N LEU A 196 7.18 -13.91 9.33
CA LEU A 196 7.93 -15.05 9.83
C LEU A 196 7.97 -15.07 11.35
N ILE A 197 8.03 -13.90 12.00
CA ILE A 197 7.88 -13.80 13.45
C ILE A 197 6.47 -14.21 13.88
N ILE A 198 5.44 -13.76 13.16
CA ILE A 198 4.05 -14.19 13.40
C ILE A 198 3.88 -15.69 13.08
N PHE A 199 4.47 -16.17 12.00
CA PHE A 199 4.38 -17.55 11.51
C PHE A 199 5.19 -18.53 12.36
N LYS A 200 6.26 -18.08 13.01
CA LYS A 200 6.93 -18.85 14.06
C LYS A 200 6.00 -19.12 15.25
N GLY A 201 4.88 -18.41 15.35
CA GLY A 201 3.74 -18.74 16.21
C GLY A 201 2.82 -19.81 15.62
N THR A 202 1.61 -19.93 16.14
CA THR A 202 0.73 -21.07 15.87
C THR A 202 -0.28 -20.86 14.75
N SER A 203 -0.44 -19.63 14.24
CA SER A 203 -1.50 -19.25 13.29
C SER A 203 -0.99 -19.05 11.85
N PRO A 204 -1.78 -19.44 10.83
CA PRO A 204 -1.47 -19.20 9.43
C PRO A 204 -1.58 -17.71 9.07
N VAL A 205 -0.89 -17.29 8.02
CA VAL A 205 -0.88 -15.92 7.53
C VAL A 205 -1.30 -15.89 6.06
N ILE A 206 -2.28 -15.05 5.72
CA ILE A 206 -2.67 -14.80 4.34
C ILE A 206 -2.36 -13.36 3.98
N THR A 207 -1.66 -13.16 2.87
CA THR A 207 -1.43 -11.85 2.27
C THR A 207 -2.13 -11.77 0.92
N THR A 208 -2.94 -10.72 0.75
CA THR A 208 -3.70 -10.48 -0.47
C THR A 208 -3.38 -9.09 -1.00
N LYS A 209 -3.37 -8.95 -2.33
CA LYS A 209 -3.22 -7.66 -2.98
C LYS A 209 -4.60 -7.09 -3.31
N TYR A 210 -4.87 -5.86 -2.87
CA TYR A 210 -6.02 -5.09 -3.36
C TYR A 210 -5.77 -4.66 -4.82
N SER A 211 -6.74 -4.89 -5.70
CA SER A 211 -6.71 -4.41 -7.09
C SER A 211 -7.06 -2.93 -7.18
N SER A 212 -7.97 -2.47 -6.34
CA SER A 212 -8.43 -1.09 -6.28
C SER A 212 -7.92 -0.43 -5.01
N SER A 213 -7.28 0.72 -5.20
CA SER A 213 -6.81 1.57 -4.12
C SER A 213 -7.93 2.15 -3.25
N ALA A 214 -9.11 2.35 -3.84
CA ALA A 214 -10.29 2.82 -3.10
C ALA A 214 -10.71 1.83 -2.00
N LEU A 215 -10.38 0.54 -2.17
CA LEU A 215 -10.67 -0.51 -1.21
C LEU A 215 -9.54 -0.75 -0.22
N ASN A 216 -8.39 -0.10 -0.39
CA ASN A 216 -7.21 -0.31 0.45
C ASN A 216 -7.29 0.55 1.74
N PRO A 217 -7.46 -0.07 2.93
CA PRO A 217 -7.60 0.68 4.17
C PRO A 217 -6.40 1.55 4.53
N VAL A 218 -5.17 1.13 4.20
CA VAL A 218 -3.97 1.93 4.46
C VAL A 218 -4.00 3.20 3.60
N GLU A 219 -4.32 3.08 2.32
CA GLU A 219 -4.35 4.25 1.43
C GLU A 219 -5.45 5.25 1.83
N ARG A 220 -6.61 4.75 2.28
CA ARG A 220 -7.69 5.58 2.84
C ARG A 220 -7.29 6.32 4.11
N LEU A 221 -6.48 5.70 4.97
CA LEU A 221 -5.92 6.36 6.15
C LEU A 221 -4.99 7.50 5.76
N TRP A 222 -4.21 7.35 4.68
CA TRP A 222 -3.32 8.39 4.17
C TRP A 222 -4.05 9.50 3.40
N ALA A 223 -5.27 9.23 2.91
CA ALA A 223 -6.03 10.13 2.05
C ALA A 223 -6.17 11.57 2.61
N PRO A 224 -6.47 11.82 3.90
CA PRO A 224 -6.53 13.19 4.43
C PRO A 224 -5.25 13.99 4.19
N CYS A 225 -4.08 13.37 4.35
CA CYS A 225 -2.81 14.04 4.11
C CYS A 225 -2.53 14.24 2.63
N THR A 226 -2.70 13.21 1.78
CA THR A 226 -2.48 13.37 0.34
C THR A 226 -3.44 14.40 -0.28
N ARG A 227 -4.68 14.46 0.20
CA ARG A 227 -5.64 15.51 -0.17
C ARG A 227 -5.18 16.89 0.25
N ALA A 228 -4.67 17.03 1.48
CA ALA A 228 -4.17 18.31 1.96
C ALA A 228 -2.93 18.79 1.19
N LEU A 229 -2.05 17.84 0.83
CA LEU A 229 -0.86 18.08 0.02
C LEU A 229 -1.16 18.33 -1.46
N THR A 230 -2.39 18.13 -1.93
CA THR A 230 -2.72 18.32 -3.34
C THR A 230 -2.43 19.77 -3.77
N SER A 231 -1.64 19.93 -4.84
CA SER A 231 -1.18 21.23 -5.34
C SER A 231 -0.16 21.94 -4.44
N THR A 232 0.48 21.22 -3.50
CA THR A 232 1.61 21.73 -2.70
C THR A 232 2.92 21.13 -3.17
N SER A 233 4.00 21.90 -3.16
CA SER A 233 5.35 21.37 -3.35
C SER A 233 6.01 21.09 -2.00
N ILE A 234 6.71 19.96 -1.92
CA ILE A 234 7.58 19.64 -0.78
C ILE A 234 9.01 19.64 -1.32
N PRO A 235 9.90 20.51 -0.83
CA PRO A 235 11.25 20.59 -1.39
C PRO A 235 12.02 19.27 -1.29
N ALA A 236 12.77 18.97 -2.35
CA ALA A 236 13.71 17.84 -2.40
C ALA A 236 15.14 18.23 -1.99
N ALA A 237 15.30 19.42 -1.41
CA ALA A 237 16.58 19.99 -0.99
C ALA A 237 16.41 20.77 0.32
N LEU A 238 17.51 20.96 1.04
CA LEU A 238 17.58 21.87 2.17
C LEU A 238 17.59 23.33 1.67
N PRO A 239 17.18 24.31 2.51
CA PRO A 239 17.17 25.72 2.11
C PRO A 239 18.54 26.19 1.59
N GLY A 240 18.55 26.72 0.36
CA GLY A 240 19.78 27.23 -0.28
C GLY A 240 20.66 26.16 -0.94
N GLU A 241 20.26 24.88 -0.91
CA GLU A 241 21.03 23.79 -1.50
C GLU A 241 20.37 23.18 -2.74
N LEU A 242 21.16 22.47 -3.54
CA LEU A 242 20.63 21.56 -4.57
C LEU A 242 20.17 20.25 -3.90
N PRO A 243 19.27 19.45 -4.53
CA PRO A 243 18.97 18.11 -4.04
C PRO A 243 20.25 17.27 -3.87
N PRO A 244 20.43 16.46 -2.81
CA PRO A 244 21.69 15.76 -2.55
C PRO A 244 22.19 14.88 -3.72
N LYS A 245 21.28 14.26 -4.48
CA LYS A 245 21.62 13.52 -5.73
C LYS A 245 22.25 14.35 -6.84
N ARG A 246 22.09 15.68 -6.81
CA ARG A 246 22.68 16.64 -7.76
C ARG A 246 23.93 17.32 -7.20
N GLN A 247 24.32 17.02 -5.97
CA GLN A 247 25.54 17.50 -5.36
C GLN A 247 26.68 16.49 -5.58
N SER A 248 27.92 16.95 -5.69
CA SER A 248 29.12 16.11 -5.78
C SER A 248 29.52 15.57 -4.40
N LEU A 249 28.66 14.76 -3.79
CA LEU A 249 28.85 14.19 -2.44
C LEU A 249 29.34 12.74 -2.50
N SER A 250 30.14 12.36 -1.50
CA SER A 250 30.41 10.95 -1.20
C SER A 250 29.12 10.20 -0.87
N GLN A 251 29.17 8.87 -0.87
CA GLN A 251 28.00 8.05 -0.58
C GLN A 251 27.46 8.30 0.85
N ASP A 252 28.34 8.30 1.85
CA ASP A 252 27.94 8.49 3.26
C ASP A 252 27.38 9.90 3.52
N GLU A 253 28.01 10.94 2.95
CA GLU A 253 27.49 12.30 3.05
C GLU A 253 26.14 12.47 2.37
N ARG A 254 25.95 11.83 1.21
CA ARG A 254 24.68 11.83 0.50
C ARG A 254 23.58 11.18 1.33
N GLU A 255 23.86 10.06 1.97
CA GLU A 255 22.91 9.35 2.84
C GLU A 255 22.50 10.20 4.05
N ARG A 256 23.47 10.88 4.68
CA ARG A 256 23.20 11.83 5.77
C ARG A 256 22.34 13.00 5.29
N LYS A 257 22.69 13.64 4.17
CA LYS A 257 21.91 14.76 3.63
C LYS A 257 20.52 14.34 3.16
N ASP A 258 20.38 13.16 2.56
CA ASP A 258 19.09 12.58 2.21
C ASP A 258 18.23 12.48 3.48
N ALA A 259 18.77 11.96 4.59
CA ALA A 259 18.04 11.88 5.86
C ALA A 259 17.59 13.25 6.38
N GLU A 260 18.43 14.29 6.28
CA GLU A 260 18.07 15.66 6.65
C GLU A 260 16.93 16.23 5.78
N VAL A 261 16.99 16.02 4.46
CA VAL A 261 15.93 16.42 3.52
C VAL A 261 14.61 15.75 3.90
N PHE A 262 14.62 14.44 4.21
CA PHE A 262 13.41 13.73 4.63
C PHE A 262 12.88 14.21 5.98
N ASN A 263 13.76 14.49 6.94
CA ASN A 263 13.36 15.06 8.22
C ASN A 263 12.68 16.42 8.03
N ASN A 264 13.24 17.29 7.18
CA ASN A 264 12.62 18.57 6.85
C ASN A 264 11.26 18.40 6.18
N ALA A 265 11.16 17.49 5.20
CA ALA A 265 9.91 17.19 4.52
C ALA A 265 8.85 16.65 5.50
N MET A 266 9.24 15.78 6.43
CA MET A 266 8.36 15.21 7.44
C MET A 266 7.84 16.23 8.44
N GLU A 267 8.69 17.15 8.90
CA GLU A 267 8.27 18.27 9.75
C GLU A 267 7.19 19.12 9.08
N ARG A 268 7.27 19.29 7.76
CA ARG A 268 6.26 20.01 6.98
C ARG A 268 4.95 19.24 6.84
N VAL A 269 4.96 17.92 6.72
CA VAL A 269 3.72 17.16 6.45
C VAL A 269 3.04 16.60 7.70
N LYS A 270 3.77 16.42 8.81
CA LYS A 270 3.24 15.70 10.00
C LYS A 270 1.98 16.33 10.60
N HIS A 271 1.80 17.64 10.44
CA HIS A 271 0.66 18.35 11.00
C HIS A 271 -0.68 17.98 10.33
N TYR A 272 -0.67 17.42 9.11
CA TYR A 272 -1.88 16.99 8.42
C TYR A 272 -2.56 15.76 9.06
N TRP A 273 -1.85 15.05 9.94
CA TRP A 273 -2.44 13.98 10.76
C TRP A 273 -2.82 14.45 12.16
N LYS A 274 -2.57 15.71 12.53
CA LYS A 274 -2.91 16.23 13.85
C LYS A 274 -4.42 16.27 14.03
N GLY A 275 -4.92 15.55 15.05
CA GLY A 275 -6.35 15.48 15.34
C GLY A 275 -7.16 14.68 14.33
N LEU A 276 -6.50 13.95 13.42
CA LEU A 276 -7.18 13.10 12.46
C LEU A 276 -7.95 11.99 13.19
N HIS A 277 -9.20 11.78 12.77
CA HIS A 277 -9.98 10.62 13.14
C HIS A 277 -10.16 9.73 11.91
N TYR A 278 -10.03 8.42 12.09
CA TYR A 278 -10.22 7.43 11.04
C TYR A 278 -11.08 6.29 11.56
N ALA A 279 -12.19 6.01 10.87
CA ALA A 279 -13.22 5.05 11.31
C ALA A 279 -13.68 5.27 12.77
N GLY A 280 -13.85 6.52 13.18
CA GLY A 280 -14.26 6.88 14.55
C GLY A 280 -13.13 6.88 15.59
N HIS A 281 -11.92 6.44 15.24
CA HIS A 281 -10.79 6.38 16.16
C HIS A 281 -9.79 7.52 15.95
N PRO A 282 -9.26 8.15 17.03
CA PRO A 282 -8.23 9.16 16.90
C PRO A 282 -6.91 8.54 16.40
N VAL A 283 -6.22 9.23 15.49
CA VAL A 283 -4.94 8.81 14.93
C VAL A 283 -3.80 9.47 15.70
N THR A 284 -3.00 8.66 16.39
CA THR A 284 -1.75 9.11 17.03
C THR A 284 -0.60 9.02 16.03
N THR A 285 0.08 10.14 15.80
CA THR A 285 1.23 10.20 14.87
C THR A 285 2.53 10.27 15.65
N ILE A 286 3.45 9.35 15.38
CA ILE A 286 4.82 9.36 15.93
C ILE A 286 5.77 9.53 14.76
N THR A 287 6.68 10.50 14.84
CA THR A 287 7.71 10.71 13.83
C THR A 287 9.05 10.29 14.42
N THR A 288 9.78 9.43 13.71
CA THR A 288 11.16 9.07 14.04
C THR A 288 12.07 9.69 12.98
N PRO A 289 13.17 10.37 13.36
CA PRO A 289 14.08 10.95 12.41
C PRO A 289 14.69 9.89 11.49
N SER A 290 14.75 10.19 10.19
CA SER A 290 15.50 9.43 9.21
C SER A 290 16.98 9.34 9.61
N GLY A 291 17.61 8.20 9.30
CA GLY A 291 19.01 7.92 9.65
C GLY A 291 19.22 7.34 11.05
N THR A 292 18.18 7.25 11.88
CA THR A 292 18.26 6.52 13.15
C THR A 292 18.30 5.00 12.89
N GLN A 293 19.30 4.32 13.46
CA GLN A 293 19.35 2.85 13.42
C GLN A 293 18.28 2.31 14.36
N ASP A 294 17.41 1.47 13.80
CA ASP A 294 16.33 0.86 14.55
C ASP A 294 16.64 -0.60 14.86
N ALA A 295 16.80 -0.90 16.13
CA ALA A 295 16.68 -2.27 16.61
C ALA A 295 15.20 -2.71 16.54
N PRO A 296 14.91 -3.96 16.13
CA PRO A 296 15.84 -5.07 15.96
C PRO A 296 16.19 -5.42 14.50
N PHE A 297 15.67 -4.74 13.48
CA PHE A 297 15.71 -5.23 12.09
C PHE A 297 16.72 -4.48 11.21
N ASN A 298 17.99 -4.87 11.31
CA ASN A 298 19.12 -4.28 10.56
C ASN A 298 19.64 -5.15 9.40
N ASP A 299 18.98 -6.28 9.10
CA ASP A 299 19.43 -7.30 8.14
C ASP A 299 18.80 -7.21 6.74
N PHE A 300 17.89 -6.25 6.52
CA PHE A 300 17.12 -6.15 5.29
C PHE A 300 18.00 -6.12 4.03
N ASP A 301 19.04 -5.26 4.00
CA ASP A 301 19.88 -5.11 2.81
C ASP A 301 20.64 -6.40 2.49
N ARG A 302 21.09 -7.11 3.54
CA ARG A 302 21.71 -8.42 3.43
C ARG A 302 20.74 -9.45 2.84
N VAL A 303 19.56 -9.61 3.44
CA VAL A 303 18.53 -10.57 2.98
C VAL A 303 18.08 -10.26 1.56
N HIS A 304 17.77 -9.00 1.28
CA HIS A 304 17.32 -8.56 -0.04
C HIS A 304 18.38 -8.83 -1.11
N THR A 305 19.65 -8.52 -0.82
CA THR A 305 20.77 -8.76 -1.73
C THR A 305 20.93 -10.25 -2.01
N ALA A 306 20.95 -11.08 -0.96
CA ALA A 306 21.06 -12.53 -1.10
C ALA A 306 19.90 -13.12 -1.93
N VAL A 307 18.64 -12.80 -1.59
CA VAL A 307 17.46 -13.37 -2.26
C VAL A 307 17.29 -12.86 -3.69
N SER A 308 17.64 -11.61 -3.98
CA SER A 308 17.54 -11.02 -5.32
C SER A 308 18.69 -11.42 -6.25
N SER A 309 19.75 -12.01 -5.69
CA SER A 309 20.92 -12.45 -6.44
C SER A 309 20.74 -13.84 -7.07
N SER A 310 21.81 -14.36 -7.68
CA SER A 310 21.89 -15.73 -8.22
C SER A 310 21.73 -16.78 -7.13
N ALA A 311 21.31 -18.00 -7.50
CA ALA A 311 21.26 -19.13 -6.58
C ALA A 311 22.63 -19.46 -5.93
N THR A 312 23.75 -19.19 -6.59
CA THR A 312 25.10 -19.36 -6.03
C THR A 312 25.33 -18.39 -4.87
N ARG A 313 25.17 -17.09 -5.10
CA ARG A 313 25.26 -16.06 -4.05
C ARG A 313 24.29 -16.26 -2.89
N LEU A 314 23.06 -16.73 -3.15
CA LEU A 314 22.13 -17.08 -2.07
C LEU A 314 22.71 -18.20 -1.20
N ARG A 315 23.35 -19.21 -1.80
CA ARG A 315 23.97 -20.34 -1.07
C ARG A 315 25.22 -19.96 -0.28
N GLU A 316 25.95 -18.93 -0.71
CA GLU A 316 27.10 -18.39 0.02
C GLU A 316 26.68 -17.86 1.41
N ASP A 317 25.49 -17.27 1.53
CA ASP A 317 24.91 -16.88 2.81
C ASP A 317 24.02 -17.99 3.38
N ARG A 318 24.63 -18.96 4.07
CA ARG A 318 23.93 -20.14 4.61
C ARG A 318 22.73 -19.78 5.48
N ALA A 319 22.85 -18.76 6.33
CA ALA A 319 21.76 -18.37 7.22
C ALA A 319 20.54 -17.87 6.44
N VAL A 320 20.75 -16.99 5.45
CA VAL A 320 19.65 -16.49 4.61
C VAL A 320 19.08 -17.59 3.72
N ASN A 321 19.93 -18.50 3.21
CA ASN A 321 19.48 -19.61 2.38
C ASN A 321 18.58 -20.59 3.15
N ASP A 322 18.96 -20.95 4.38
CA ASP A 322 18.19 -21.87 5.22
C ASP A 322 16.82 -21.28 5.56
N GLU A 323 16.77 -19.98 5.89
CA GLU A 323 15.52 -19.26 6.08
C GLU A 323 14.70 -19.16 4.80
N TYR A 324 15.33 -18.87 3.66
CA TYR A 324 14.64 -18.83 2.36
C TYR A 324 14.00 -20.18 2.03
N LYS A 325 14.74 -21.28 2.17
CA LYS A 325 14.20 -22.65 1.97
C LYS A 325 13.09 -22.97 2.95
N PHE A 326 13.22 -22.55 4.21
CA PHE A 326 12.16 -22.68 5.20
C PHE A 326 10.89 -21.96 4.75
N VAL A 327 10.98 -20.67 4.40
CA VAL A 327 9.87 -19.84 3.91
C VAL A 327 9.19 -20.54 2.73
N MET A 328 9.98 -20.94 1.75
CA MET A 328 9.48 -21.53 0.50
C MET A 328 8.76 -22.86 0.69
N ARG A 329 9.15 -23.67 1.69
CA ARG A 329 8.43 -24.91 2.07
C ARG A 329 7.10 -24.64 2.78
N HIS A 330 6.98 -23.49 3.42
CA HIS A 330 5.80 -23.08 4.18
C HIS A 330 4.95 -22.04 3.43
N MET A 331 5.25 -21.80 2.15
CA MET A 331 4.59 -20.77 1.35
C MET A 331 3.84 -21.39 0.17
N ASP A 332 2.55 -21.06 0.07
CA ASP A 332 1.74 -21.25 -1.13
C ASP A 332 1.64 -19.90 -1.85
N ARG A 333 2.38 -19.79 -2.96
CA ARG A 333 2.43 -18.57 -3.78
C ARG A 333 1.49 -18.72 -4.97
N ARG A 334 0.51 -17.83 -5.04
CA ARG A 334 -0.51 -17.74 -6.09
C ARG A 334 -0.44 -16.37 -6.77
N ILE A 335 -1.10 -16.21 -7.91
CA ILE A 335 -1.14 -14.92 -8.61
C ILE A 335 -1.89 -13.87 -7.77
N GLY A 336 -1.18 -12.92 -7.16
CA GLY A 336 -1.80 -11.87 -6.32
C GLY A 336 -2.17 -12.29 -4.89
N MET A 337 -1.69 -13.46 -4.43
CA MET A 337 -1.88 -13.92 -3.05
C MET A 337 -0.70 -14.78 -2.64
N VAL A 338 -0.24 -14.61 -1.40
CA VAL A 338 0.74 -15.49 -0.78
C VAL A 338 0.21 -15.94 0.57
N ILE A 339 0.23 -17.25 0.79
CA ILE A 339 -0.24 -17.90 2.00
C ILE A 339 0.97 -18.52 2.67
N PHE A 340 1.19 -18.23 3.95
CA PHE A 340 2.13 -18.94 4.79
C PHE A 340 1.36 -19.89 5.72
N ALA A 341 1.65 -21.18 5.60
CA ALA A 341 0.97 -22.24 6.32
C ALA A 341 1.95 -23.33 6.74
N LYS A 342 1.63 -24.01 7.84
CA LYS A 342 2.37 -25.19 8.27
C LYS A 342 2.37 -26.23 7.15
N CYS A 343 3.56 -26.72 6.78
CA CYS A 343 3.69 -27.69 5.71
C CYS A 343 3.02 -29.02 6.11
N ALA A 344 2.70 -29.86 5.12
CA ALA A 344 2.09 -31.17 5.36
C ALA A 344 3.13 -32.26 5.69
N ASP A 345 4.41 -31.91 5.72
CA ASP A 345 5.50 -32.82 6.02
C ASP A 345 5.49 -33.20 7.52
N PRO A 346 5.21 -34.48 7.86
CA PRO A 346 5.22 -34.93 9.25
C PRO A 346 6.62 -34.87 9.88
N GLY A 347 7.68 -34.85 9.08
CA GLY A 347 9.07 -34.71 9.53
C GLY A 347 9.49 -33.26 9.80
N CYS A 348 8.63 -32.27 9.57
CA CYS A 348 8.99 -30.87 9.79
C CYS A 348 9.02 -30.53 11.28
N GLN A 349 10.22 -30.48 11.86
CA GLN A 349 10.44 -30.14 13.28
C GLN A 349 9.76 -28.84 13.71
N HIS A 350 9.81 -27.80 12.87
CA HIS A 350 9.15 -26.53 13.19
C HIS A 350 7.63 -26.68 13.32
N CYS A 351 6.99 -27.39 12.39
CA CYS A 351 5.54 -27.59 12.40
C CYS A 351 5.10 -28.54 13.52
N SER A 352 5.91 -29.54 13.86
CA SER A 352 5.60 -30.46 14.97
C SER A 352 5.75 -29.79 16.33
N SER A 353 6.77 -28.94 16.53
CA SER A 353 6.95 -28.17 17.76
C SER A 353 5.94 -27.03 17.95
N ASN A 354 5.26 -26.62 16.89
CA ASN A 354 4.26 -25.56 16.93
C ASN A 354 2.96 -26.13 16.33
N PRO A 355 2.11 -26.85 17.07
CA PRO A 355 0.84 -27.34 16.54
C PRO A 355 -0.12 -26.18 16.22
N PRO A 356 -1.01 -26.31 15.22
CA PRO A 356 -2.01 -25.28 14.92
C PRO A 356 -3.04 -25.17 16.06
N VAL A 357 -3.48 -23.95 16.36
CA VAL A 357 -4.55 -23.72 17.36
C VAL A 357 -5.91 -24.19 16.81
N ALA A 358 -6.13 -24.03 15.50
CA ALA A 358 -7.37 -24.40 14.83
C ALA A 358 -7.07 -25.31 13.62
N GLY A 359 -7.29 -26.61 13.78
CA GLY A 359 -7.06 -27.61 12.72
C GLY A 359 -7.87 -27.33 11.45
N ASP A 360 -9.15 -27.01 11.61
CA ASP A 360 -10.06 -26.69 10.51
C ASP A 360 -9.64 -25.42 9.75
N MET A 361 -9.14 -24.41 10.47
CA MET A 361 -8.59 -23.20 9.85
C MET A 361 -7.36 -23.56 9.02
N LEU A 362 -6.42 -24.34 9.58
CA LEU A 362 -5.22 -24.75 8.85
C LEU A 362 -5.59 -25.55 7.60
N GLN A 363 -6.60 -26.42 7.68
CA GLN A 363 -7.09 -27.16 6.53
C GLN A 363 -7.68 -26.23 5.46
N CYS A 364 -8.53 -25.28 5.87
CA CYS A 364 -9.07 -24.25 4.98
C CYS A 364 -7.97 -23.40 4.33
N VAL A 365 -6.88 -23.10 5.03
CA VAL A 365 -5.75 -22.34 4.50
C VAL A 365 -4.92 -23.17 3.52
N ARG A 366 -4.63 -24.44 3.85
CA ARG A 366 -3.88 -25.36 2.96
C ARG A 366 -4.63 -25.62 1.66
N ASP A 367 -5.95 -25.63 1.74
CA ASP A 367 -6.89 -25.85 0.65
C ASP A 367 -7.66 -24.58 0.28
N PHE A 368 -7.03 -23.41 0.46
CA PHE A 368 -7.70 -22.14 0.24
C PHE A 368 -8.30 -22.09 -1.17
N PRO A 369 -9.58 -21.77 -1.37
CA PRO A 369 -10.22 -21.84 -2.68
C PRO A 369 -9.71 -20.75 -3.63
N THR A 370 -9.65 -21.05 -4.91
CA THR A 370 -9.47 -20.04 -5.95
C THR A 370 -10.84 -19.45 -6.31
N PRO A 371 -10.97 -18.13 -6.52
CA PRO A 371 -12.22 -17.58 -7.02
C PRO A 371 -12.58 -18.16 -8.38
N VAL A 372 -13.79 -18.68 -8.47
CA VAL A 372 -14.36 -19.25 -9.70
C VAL A 372 -15.61 -18.44 -10.05
N PRO A 373 -15.78 -18.02 -11.32
CA PRO A 373 -17.00 -17.37 -11.76
C PRO A 373 -18.23 -18.24 -11.47
N SER A 374 -19.30 -17.62 -10.97
CA SER A 374 -20.57 -18.31 -10.69
C SER A 374 -21.29 -18.62 -12.01
N LEU A 375 -21.73 -19.87 -12.16
CA LEU A 375 -22.58 -20.27 -13.30
C LEU A 375 -24.01 -19.78 -13.10
N ASP A 376 -24.48 -19.80 -11.85
CA ASP A 376 -25.86 -19.43 -11.49
C ASP A 376 -26.04 -17.90 -11.41
N HIS A 377 -24.95 -17.15 -11.22
CA HIS A 377 -24.96 -15.69 -11.10
C HIS A 377 -23.92 -15.04 -12.04
N PRO A 378 -24.24 -14.91 -13.35
CA PRO A 378 -23.33 -14.32 -14.34
C PRO A 378 -22.80 -12.95 -13.90
N GLY A 379 -21.48 -12.75 -14.05
CA GLY A 379 -20.80 -11.53 -13.62
C GLY A 379 -20.31 -11.54 -12.16
N HIS A 380 -20.69 -12.56 -11.38
CA HIS A 380 -20.24 -12.72 -9.99
C HIS A 380 -19.31 -13.93 -9.85
N PHE A 381 -18.49 -13.92 -8.79
CA PHE A 381 -17.79 -15.12 -8.32
C PHE A 381 -18.69 -15.87 -7.32
N PHE A 382 -18.41 -17.16 -7.11
CA PHE A 382 -18.95 -17.87 -5.95
C PHE A 382 -18.59 -17.11 -4.65
N THR A 383 -19.43 -17.25 -3.62
CA THR A 383 -19.07 -16.82 -2.27
C THR A 383 -18.00 -17.76 -1.69
N PHE A 384 -17.33 -17.34 -0.61
CA PHE A 384 -16.35 -18.22 0.03
C PHE A 384 -16.98 -19.55 0.47
N ILE A 385 -18.21 -19.50 1.00
CA ILE A 385 -18.96 -20.68 1.45
C ILE A 385 -19.28 -21.61 0.27
N GLU A 386 -19.78 -21.07 -0.84
CA GLU A 386 -20.03 -21.84 -2.06
C GLU A 386 -18.74 -22.48 -2.58
N ALA A 387 -17.63 -21.75 -2.57
CA ALA A 387 -16.33 -22.25 -3.00
C ALA A 387 -15.78 -23.36 -2.11
N LEU A 388 -16.03 -23.32 -0.80
CA LEU A 388 -15.65 -24.40 0.12
C LEU A 388 -16.48 -25.69 -0.11
N ARG A 389 -17.71 -25.56 -0.60
CA ARG A 389 -18.59 -26.72 -0.92
C ARG A 389 -18.21 -27.38 -2.26
N ARG A 390 -17.55 -26.64 -3.16
CA ARG A 390 -17.14 -27.14 -4.46
C ARG A 390 -15.92 -28.05 -4.36
N GLY A 391 -15.83 -28.99 -5.31
CA GLY A 391 -14.60 -29.76 -5.56
C GLY A 391 -13.41 -28.83 -5.85
N ARG A 392 -12.20 -29.34 -5.60
CA ARG A 392 -10.99 -28.52 -5.58
C ARG A 392 -10.41 -28.36 -6.97
N ASP A 393 -10.60 -27.18 -7.56
CA ASP A 393 -9.86 -26.80 -8.76
C ASP A 393 -8.41 -26.41 -8.38
N PRO A 394 -7.42 -26.73 -9.23
CA PRO A 394 -6.07 -26.28 -9.04
C PRO A 394 -5.97 -24.73 -8.95
N PRO A 395 -4.99 -24.19 -8.20
CA PRO A 395 -4.90 -22.76 -7.97
C PRO A 395 -4.75 -21.96 -9.27
N CYS A 396 -5.54 -20.90 -9.41
CA CYS A 396 -5.47 -19.93 -10.50
C CYS A 396 -5.93 -20.40 -11.90
N GLU A 397 -6.47 -21.59 -12.10
CA GLU A 397 -6.83 -22.09 -13.44
C GLU A 397 -7.81 -21.19 -14.20
N HIS A 398 -8.73 -20.56 -13.49
CA HIS A 398 -9.72 -19.65 -14.05
C HIS A 398 -9.20 -18.23 -14.31
N MET A 399 -7.95 -17.91 -13.92
CA MET A 399 -7.41 -16.57 -14.09
C MET A 399 -6.87 -16.35 -15.51
N PRO A 400 -7.30 -15.29 -16.22
CA PRO A 400 -6.83 -14.99 -17.58
C PRO A 400 -5.30 -14.95 -17.69
N LEU A 401 -4.60 -14.35 -16.72
CA LEU A 401 -3.14 -14.27 -16.75
C LEU A 401 -2.44 -15.63 -16.60
N PHE A 402 -3.07 -16.57 -15.90
CA PHE A 402 -2.56 -17.93 -15.79
C PHE A 402 -2.71 -18.67 -17.13
N GLN A 403 -3.91 -18.58 -17.72
CA GLN A 403 -4.25 -19.22 -19.00
C GLN A 403 -3.39 -18.68 -20.15
N GLN A 404 -3.34 -17.35 -20.29
CA GLN A 404 -2.61 -16.67 -21.38
C GLN A 404 -1.11 -16.92 -21.35
N LYS A 405 -0.50 -16.98 -20.16
CA LYS A 405 0.95 -17.17 -20.05
C LYS A 405 1.36 -18.62 -20.04
N SER A 406 0.44 -19.54 -19.74
CA SER A 406 0.65 -21.00 -19.67
C SER A 406 1.90 -21.42 -18.90
N LEU A 407 2.30 -20.65 -17.87
CA LEU A 407 3.53 -20.90 -17.11
C LEU A 407 3.37 -22.08 -16.14
N GLY A 408 2.13 -22.34 -15.71
CA GLY A 408 1.79 -23.43 -14.81
C GLY A 408 2.31 -23.24 -13.38
N ARG A 409 2.47 -24.36 -12.69
CA ARG A 409 2.99 -24.46 -11.32
C ARG A 409 4.27 -25.29 -11.28
N CYS A 410 5.02 -25.19 -10.19
CA CYS A 410 6.12 -26.11 -9.93
C CYS A 410 5.59 -27.55 -9.92
N LYS A 411 6.32 -28.47 -10.58
CA LYS A 411 5.95 -29.89 -10.68
C LYS A 411 6.59 -30.74 -9.57
N GLU A 412 7.49 -30.16 -8.79
CA GLU A 412 8.13 -30.85 -7.66
C GLU A 412 7.11 -31.16 -6.58
N THR A 413 7.15 -32.39 -6.08
CA THR A 413 6.20 -32.90 -5.08
C THR A 413 6.18 -31.99 -3.85
N GLY A 414 4.98 -31.54 -3.46
CA GLY A 414 4.77 -30.64 -2.32
C GLY A 414 5.02 -29.15 -2.59
N CYS A 415 5.53 -28.77 -3.76
CA CYS A 415 5.79 -27.37 -4.07
C CYS A 415 4.54 -26.66 -4.64
N LYS A 416 3.98 -25.71 -3.89
CA LYS A 416 2.77 -24.94 -4.28
C LYS A 416 3.08 -23.60 -4.97
N TYR A 417 4.19 -23.52 -5.71
CA TYR A 417 4.60 -22.26 -6.35
C TYR A 417 3.96 -22.09 -7.74
N VAL A 418 3.16 -21.04 -7.91
CA VAL A 418 2.62 -20.63 -9.23
C VAL A 418 3.54 -19.59 -9.89
N PHE A 419 3.95 -19.86 -11.12
CA PHE A 419 4.88 -18.99 -11.85
C PHE A 419 4.18 -17.76 -12.44
N THR A 420 4.79 -16.59 -12.28
CA THR A 420 4.23 -15.32 -12.81
C THR A 420 4.96 -14.79 -14.04
N ARG A 421 6.19 -15.27 -14.26
CA ARG A 421 7.08 -14.95 -15.39
C ARG A 421 7.94 -16.16 -15.74
N LYS A 422 8.38 -16.27 -17.00
CA LYS A 422 9.28 -17.36 -17.45
C LYS A 422 10.58 -17.41 -16.63
N LYS A 423 11.18 -16.24 -16.35
CA LYS A 423 12.37 -16.12 -15.48
C LYS A 423 12.16 -16.73 -14.09
N ASP A 424 10.94 -16.67 -13.56
CA ASP A 424 10.63 -17.22 -12.23
C ASP A 424 10.77 -18.75 -12.20
N ILE A 425 10.53 -19.43 -13.33
CA ILE A 425 10.65 -20.89 -13.45
C ILE A 425 12.10 -21.31 -13.19
N ASP A 426 13.03 -20.70 -13.91
CA ASP A 426 14.45 -21.03 -13.84
C ASP A 426 15.07 -20.58 -12.52
N ASP A 427 14.66 -19.43 -11.99
CA ASP A 427 15.15 -18.93 -10.71
C ASP A 427 14.66 -19.80 -9.54
N HIS A 428 13.37 -20.13 -9.51
CA HIS A 428 12.78 -20.98 -8.48
C HIS A 428 13.43 -22.37 -8.46
N ARG A 429 13.56 -23.02 -9.62
CA ARG A 429 14.21 -24.34 -9.74
C ARG A 429 15.65 -24.31 -9.25
N ARG A 430 16.44 -23.30 -9.64
CA ARG A 430 17.85 -23.18 -9.26
C ARG A 430 18.07 -22.84 -7.79
N LYS A 431 17.11 -22.17 -7.14
CA LYS A 431 17.22 -21.77 -5.73
C LYS A 431 16.72 -22.83 -4.76
N LEU A 432 15.80 -23.70 -5.18
CA LEU A 432 15.08 -24.60 -4.26
C LEU A 432 15.22 -26.09 -4.58
N HIS A 433 15.31 -26.45 -5.85
CA HIS A 433 15.23 -27.84 -6.31
C HIS A 433 16.54 -28.36 -6.92
N ARG A 434 17.53 -27.49 -7.07
CA ARG A 434 18.91 -27.78 -7.51
C ARG A 434 19.87 -27.10 -6.57
#